data_AF-A0A096CYK7-F1
#
_entry.id   AF-A0A096CYK7-F1
#
_cell.length_a   1.000
_cell.length_b   1.000
_cell.length_c   1.000
_cell.angle_alpha   90.00
_cell.angle_beta   90.00
_cell.angle_gamma   90.00
#
_symmetry.space_group_name_H-M   'P 1'
#
loop_
_entity.id
_entity.type
_entity.pdbx_description
1 polymer ?
#
loop_
_entity_poly.entity_id
_entity_poly.type
_entity_poly.pdbx_seq_one_letter_code
_entity_poly.pdbx_strand_id
1 'polypeptide(L)' 'MEKFYLYAKYEGLKTFKAFSLQDGCPVNNLIYASIMCNTQREQEYLQETADNNKQLKLIFQIRDSGNGRVVFQTV' A
#
# COMPACT_ATOMS: atom_id res chain seq x y z
N MET A 1 5.79 12.65 -14.16
CA MET A 1 5.11 11.41 -13.74
C MET A 1 4.84 11.53 -12.25
N GLU A 2 3.56 11.59 -11.85
CA GLU A 2 3.21 11.35 -10.45
C GLU A 2 3.64 9.93 -10.09
N LYS A 3 4.39 9.79 -9.00
CA LYS A 3 4.69 8.48 -8.42
C LYS A 3 3.65 8.21 -7.33
N PHE A 4 3.17 6.99 -7.24
CA PHE A 4 2.35 6.57 -6.11
C PHE A 4 3.10 5.52 -5.31
N TYR A 5 3.18 5.71 -4.00
CA TYR A 5 3.86 4.79 -3.12
C TYR A 5 2.85 3.94 -2.37
N LEU A 6 3.20 2.66 -2.20
CA LEU A 6 2.44 1.75 -1.38
C LEU A 6 2.77 1.94 0.09
N TYR A 7 1.71 2.00 0.88
CA TYR A 7 1.75 1.96 2.32
C TYR A 7 0.88 0.81 2.81
N ALA A 8 1.23 0.25 3.95
CA ALA A 8 0.41 -0.76 4.61
C ALA A 8 0.36 -0.55 6.12
N LYS A 9 -0.67 -1.11 6.74
CA LYS A 9 -0.73 -1.32 8.18
C LYS A 9 -1.51 -2.58 8.49
N TYR A 10 -1.26 -3.14 9.67
CA TYR A 10 -2.12 -4.15 10.25
C TYR A 10 -3.35 -3.48 10.91
N GLU A 11 -4.50 -4.15 10.85
CA GLU A 11 -5.71 -3.72 11.56
C GLU A 11 -5.41 -3.58 13.07
N GLY A 12 -5.96 -2.52 13.68
CA GLY A 12 -5.66 -2.14 15.06
C GLY A 12 -4.44 -1.23 15.22
N LEU A 13 -3.55 -1.14 14.21
CA LEU A 13 -2.49 -0.15 14.21
C LEU A 13 -3.00 1.22 13.72
N LYS A 14 -2.46 2.28 14.33
CA LYS A 14 -2.83 3.66 14.01
C LYS A 14 -2.13 4.19 12.76
N THR A 15 -0.91 3.74 12.50
CA THR A 15 -0.04 4.31 11.49
C THR A 15 0.17 3.39 10.31
N PHE A 16 0.14 3.98 9.12
CA PHE A 16 0.61 3.36 7.88
C PHE A 16 2.11 3.56 7.75
N LYS A 17 2.80 2.53 7.24
CA LYS A 17 4.22 2.57 6.89
C LYS A 17 4.38 2.30 5.41
N ALA A 18 5.42 2.86 4.80
CA ALA A 18 5.81 2.50 3.44
C ALA A 18 6.04 0.98 3.38
N PHE A 19 5.68 0.34 2.27
CA PHE A 19 5.65 -1.12 2.17
C PHE A 19 6.29 -1.62 0.87
N SER A 20 7.05 -2.70 0.95
CA SER A 20 7.56 -3.44 -0.21
C SER A 20 6.65 -4.65 -0.44
N LEU A 21 5.93 -4.68 -1.58
CA LEU A 21 5.19 -5.86 -2.03
C LEU A 21 6.13 -7.03 -2.32
N GLN A 22 7.32 -6.73 -2.84
CA GLN A 22 8.31 -7.75 -3.19
C GLN A 22 8.82 -8.48 -1.95
N ASP A 23 9.14 -7.74 -0.89
CA ASP A 23 9.68 -8.30 0.36
C ASP A 23 8.59 -8.63 1.38
N GLY A 24 7.34 -8.26 1.10
CA GLY A 24 6.20 -8.50 1.97
C GLY A 24 6.30 -7.82 3.34
N CYS A 25 7.03 -6.70 3.46
CA CYS A 25 7.27 -6.07 4.76
C CYS A 25 7.28 -4.52 4.72
N PRO A 26 7.05 -3.87 5.87
CA PRO A 26 7.22 -2.43 6.01
C PRO A 26 8.68 -2.00 5.81
N VAL A 27 8.90 -0.89 5.12
CA VAL A 27 10.22 -0.32 4.87
C VAL A 27 10.36 1.06 5.53
N ASN A 28 11.58 1.38 5.95
CA ASN A 28 11.87 2.65 6.63
C ASN A 28 12.12 3.80 5.64
N ASN A 29 12.66 3.50 4.45
CA ASN A 29 12.95 4.50 3.44
C ASN A 29 12.05 4.32 2.21
N LEU A 30 11.51 5.42 1.71
CA LEU A 30 10.62 5.45 0.54
C LEU A 30 11.25 4.87 -0.73
N ILE A 31 12.58 4.91 -0.86
CA ILE A 31 13.28 4.32 -2.01
C ILE A 31 13.11 2.81 -2.13
N TYR A 32 12.74 2.14 -1.02
CA TYR A 32 12.46 0.70 -0.97
C TYR A 32 10.96 0.40 -1.03
N ALA A 33 10.10 1.43 -1.09
CA ALA A 33 8.66 1.24 -1.16
C ALA A 33 8.26 0.83 -2.58
N SER A 34 7.25 -0.05 -2.70
CA SER A 34 6.69 -0.36 -4.00
C SER A 34 6.04 0.88 -4.60
N ILE A 35 6.43 1.19 -5.85
CA ILE A 35 5.82 2.22 -6.67
C ILE A 35 4.70 1.56 -7.47
N MET A 36 3.50 2.11 -7.37
CA MET A 36 2.30 1.63 -8.04
C MET A 36 1.81 2.71 -9.00
N CYS A 37 1.10 2.33 -10.06
CA CYS A 37 0.20 3.26 -10.72
C CYS A 37 -1.16 3.26 -9.99
N ASN A 38 -1.98 4.27 -10.26
CA ASN A 38 -3.34 4.33 -9.74
C ASN A 38 -4.33 3.84 -10.81
N THR A 39 -4.17 2.60 -11.27
CA THR A 39 -5.10 1.97 -12.23
C THR A 39 -6.03 1.01 -11.53
N GLN A 40 -7.20 0.75 -12.13
CA GLN A 40 -8.17 -0.22 -11.61
C GLN A 40 -7.54 -1.61 -11.39
N ARG A 41 -6.68 -2.06 -12.32
CA ARG A 41 -6.01 -3.37 -12.23
C ARG A 41 -5.13 -3.49 -10.97
N GLU A 42 -4.39 -2.44 -10.62
CA GLU A 42 -3.54 -2.45 -9.44
C GLU A 42 -4.35 -2.35 -8.14
N GLN A 43 -5.46 -1.61 -8.17
CA GLN A 43 -6.40 -1.56 -7.04
C GLN A 43 -7.03 -2.93 -6.77
N GLU A 44 -7.48 -3.63 -7.82
CA GLU A 44 -8.02 -4.99 -7.73
C GLU A 44 -6.97 -5.97 -7.19
N TYR A 45 -5.73 -5.91 -7.71
CA TYR A 45 -4.64 -6.73 -7.22
C TYR A 45 -4.33 -6.51 -5.73
N LEU A 46 -4.32 -5.26 -5.25
CA LEU A 46 -4.12 -4.97 -3.83
C LEU A 46 -5.29 -5.47 -2.97
N GLN A 47 -6.53 -5.32 -3.45
CA GLN A 47 -7.70 -5.83 -2.74
C GLN A 47 -7.65 -7.36 -2.63
N GLU A 48 -7.34 -8.05 -3.73
CA GLU A 48 -7.15 -9.51 -3.73
C GLU A 48 -6.01 -9.92 -2.79
N THR A 49 -4.91 -9.17 -2.77
CA THR A 49 -3.79 -9.42 -1.85
C THR A 49 -4.20 -9.25 -0.38
N ALA A 50 -4.97 -8.21 -0.05
CA ALA A 50 -5.52 -8.03 1.29
C ALA A 50 -6.50 -9.16 1.66
N ASP A 51 -7.37 -9.54 0.72
CA ASP A 51 -8.37 -10.59 0.91
C ASP A 51 -7.74 -11.97 1.13
N ASN A 52 -6.72 -12.31 0.34
CA ASN A 52 -5.95 -13.56 0.48
C ASN A 52 -5.16 -13.61 1.79
N ASN A 53 -4.90 -12.46 2.41
CA ASN A 53 -4.17 -12.33 3.66
C ASN A 53 -5.06 -11.85 4.82
N LYS A 54 -6.37 -12.13 4.79
CA LYS A 54 -7.34 -11.71 5.82
C LYS A 54 -6.92 -12.03 7.26
N GLN A 55 -6.22 -13.14 7.46
CA GLN A 55 -5.67 -13.53 8.77
C GLN A 55 -4.64 -12.54 9.32
N LEU A 56 -3.90 -11.85 8.44
CA LEU A 56 -2.97 -10.80 8.80
C LEU A 56 -3.67 -9.45 8.99
N LYS A 57 -4.92 -9.31 8.51
CA LYS A 57 -5.70 -8.07 8.58
C LYS A 57 -4.93 -6.87 8.04
N LEU A 58 -4.27 -7.09 6.89
CA LEU A 58 -3.40 -6.10 6.26
C LEU A 58 -4.24 -5.13 5.42
N ILE A 59 -4.07 -3.84 5.66
CA ILE A 59 -4.74 -2.76 4.93
C ILE A 59 -3.69 -2.03 4.11
N PHE A 60 -3.90 -1.95 2.80
CA PHE A 60 -3.02 -1.22 1.89
C PHE A 60 -3.57 0.18 1.58
N GLN A 61 -2.66 1.10 1.29
CA GLN A 61 -2.95 2.42 0.77
C GLN A 61 -2.00 2.75 -0.37
N ILE A 62 -2.56 3.29 -1.45
CA ILE A 62 -1.78 3.99 -2.47
C ILE A 62 -1.81 5.48 -2.11
N ARG A 63 -0.63 6.10 -2.02
CA ARG A 63 -0.48 7.53 -1.73
C ARG A 63 0.29 8.25 -2.82
N ASP A 64 -0.20 9.43 -3.20
CA ASP A 64 0.50 10.32 -4.11
C ASP A 64 1.82 10.82 -3.51
N SER A 65 2.87 10.87 -4.32
CA SER A 65 4.21 11.32 -3.91
C SER A 65 4.37 12.82 -3.76
N GLY A 66 3.50 13.62 -4.38
CA GLY A 66 3.54 15.08 -4.30
C GLY A 66 3.03 15.61 -2.97
N ASN A 67 1.86 15.14 -2.53
CA ASN A 67 1.20 15.65 -1.32
C ASN A 67 0.85 14.58 -0.27
N GLY A 68 1.16 13.30 -0.51
CA GLY A 68 0.87 12.21 0.41
C GLY A 68 -0.60 11.82 0.50
N ARG A 69 -1.47 12.36 -0.37
CA ARG A 69 -2.91 12.08 -0.38
C ARG A 69 -3.16 10.61 -0.68
N VAL A 70 -4.06 10.01 0.09
CA VAL A 70 -4.56 8.66 -0.18
C VAL A 70 -5.46 8.71 -1.41
N VAL A 71 -5.10 7.94 -2.43
CA VAL A 71 -5.88 7.82 -3.68
C VAL A 71 -6.63 6.50 -3.78
N PHE A 72 -6.19 5.50 -3.01
CA PHE A 72 -6.86 4.21 -2.87
C PHE A 72 -6.53 3.59 -1.51
N GLN A 73 -7.48 2.86 -0.93
CA GLN A 73 -7.30 2.04 0.26
C GLN A 73 -8.13 0.77 0.12
N THR A 74 -7.55 -0.37 0.50
CA THR A 74 -8.31 -1.63 0.56
C THR A 74 -9.32 -1.61 1.70
N VAL A 75 -10.42 -2.33 1.51
CA VAL A 75 -11.49 -2.53 2.51
C VAL A 75 -11.32 -3.86 3.22
#